data_AF-A0A8T5FDY9-F1
#
_entry.id   AF-A0A8T5FDY9-F1
#
_cell.length_a   1.000
_cell.length_b   1.000
_cell.length_c   1.000
_cell.angle_alpha   90.00
_cell.angle_beta   90.00
_cell.angle_gamma   90.00
#
_symmetry.space_group_name_H-M   'P 1'
#
loop_
_entity.id
_entity.type
_entity.pdbx_description
1 polymer ?
#
loop_
_entity_poly.entity_id
_entity_poly.type
_entity_poly.pdbx_seq_one_letter_code
_entity_poly.pdbx_strand_id
1 'polypeptide(L)'
;MAISDENKKFLEDLLQYYIDQADSYSQFASEYGDFSKSKREIAFGVIVGTIYSTFLQTYSNQQLEVKLDDIQEFHDFIRDNIDKITSALDGKNNL
;
A
#
# COMPACT_ATOMS: atom_id res chain seq x y z
N MET A 1 -14.24 8.29 14.45
CA MET A 1 -14.60 6.86 14.70
C MET A 1 -13.43 6.00 14.28
N ALA A 2 -13.26 4.79 14.84
CA ALA A 2 -12.17 3.89 14.49
C ALA A 2 -12.59 2.90 13.40
N ILE A 3 -11.69 2.56 12.47
CA ILE A 3 -11.85 1.46 11.50
C ILE A 3 -12.21 0.19 12.28
N SER A 4 -13.20 -0.55 11.78
CA SER A 4 -13.62 -1.84 12.36
C SER A 4 -12.49 -2.86 12.33
N ASP A 5 -12.48 -3.79 13.28
CA ASP A 5 -11.43 -4.82 13.36
C ASP A 5 -11.34 -5.66 12.06
N GLU A 6 -12.48 -5.87 11.41
CA GLU A 6 -12.57 -6.61 10.14
C GLU A 6 -11.89 -5.83 9.00
N ASN A 7 -12.10 -4.52 8.93
CA ASN A 7 -11.45 -3.67 7.93
C ASN A 7 -9.94 -3.50 8.25
N LYS A 8 -9.54 -3.46 9.52
CA LYS A 8 -8.12 -3.43 9.91
C LYS A 8 -7.39 -4.70 9.47
N LYS A 9 -7.96 -5.86 9.78
CA LYS A 9 -7.39 -7.14 9.37
C LYS A 9 -7.27 -7.25 7.85
N PHE A 10 -8.30 -6.83 7.13
CA PHE A 10 -8.25 -6.77 5.67
C PHE A 10 -7.09 -5.90 5.16
N LEU A 11 -6.90 -4.71 5.75
CA LEU A 11 -5.81 -3.79 5.37
C LEU A 11 -4.42 -4.38 5.71
N GLU A 12 -4.29 -5.05 6.84
CA GLU A 12 -3.06 -5.74 7.24
C GLU A 12 -2.71 -6.90 6.28
N ASP A 13 -3.70 -7.74 5.96
CA ASP A 13 -3.54 -8.84 5.00
C ASP A 13 -3.16 -8.30 3.61
N LEU A 14 -3.79 -7.20 3.19
CA LEU A 14 -3.51 -6.54 1.92
C LEU A 14 -2.10 -5.92 1.89
N LEU A 15 -1.67 -5.29 2.98
CA LEU A 15 -0.32 -4.76 3.12
C LEU A 15 0.71 -5.89 3.02
N GLN A 16 0.51 -7.00 3.74
CA GLN A 16 1.42 -8.13 3.72
C GLN A 16 1.51 -8.73 2.31
N TYR A 17 0.37 -8.88 1.62
CA TYR A 17 0.34 -9.34 0.24
C TYR A 17 1.24 -8.49 -0.67
N TYR A 18 1.19 -7.15 -0.56
CA TYR A 18 2.02 -6.30 -1.41
C TYR A 18 3.49 -6.23 -0.99
N ILE A 19 3.80 -6.42 0.30
CA ILE A 19 5.18 -6.64 0.76
C ILE A 19 5.76 -7.87 0.07
N ASP A 20 5.01 -8.97 0.02
CA ASP A 20 5.43 -10.21 -0.62
C ASP A 20 5.58 -10.07 -2.15
N GLN A 21 4.95 -9.05 -2.75
CA GLN A 21 5.03 -8.73 -4.19
C GLN A 21 6.01 -7.59 -4.53
N ALA A 22 6.82 -7.11 -3.57
CA ALA A 22 7.68 -5.94 -3.75
C ALA A 22 8.63 -6.03 -4.96
N ASP A 23 9.15 -7.22 -5.27
CA ASP A 23 10.01 -7.47 -6.43
C ASP A 23 9.28 -7.21 -7.76
N SER A 24 8.02 -7.66 -7.88
CA SER A 24 7.17 -7.42 -9.04
C SER A 24 6.95 -5.91 -9.27
N TYR A 25 6.77 -5.14 -8.19
CA TYR A 25 6.62 -3.68 -8.28
C TYR A 25 7.93 -2.98 -8.67
N SER A 26 9.08 -3.50 -8.23
CA SER A 26 10.39 -2.98 -8.65
C SER A 26 10.64 -3.21 -10.13
N GLN A 27 10.20 -4.36 -10.65
CA GLN A 27 10.22 -4.65 -12.09
C GLN A 27 9.28 -3.70 -12.84
N PHE A 28 8.05 -3.53 -12.38
CA PHE A 28 7.09 -2.59 -12.97
C PHE A 28 7.63 -1.16 -12.98
N ALA A 29 8.23 -0.69 -11.89
CA ALA A 29 8.85 0.62 -11.79
C ALA A 29 9.98 0.85 -12.80
N SER A 30 10.67 -0.21 -13.22
CA SER A 30 11.72 -0.11 -14.23
C SER A 30 11.20 0.33 -15.60
N GLU A 31 9.93 0.03 -15.90
CA GLU A 31 9.25 0.44 -17.13
C GLU A 31 8.96 1.95 -17.18
N TYR A 32 8.92 2.61 -16.01
CA TYR A 32 8.64 4.05 -15.87
C TYR A 32 9.91 4.90 -15.72
N GLY A 33 11.08 4.35 -16.06
CA GLY A 33 12.38 5.03 -15.91
C GLY A 33 12.50 6.37 -16.66
N ASP A 34 11.64 6.60 -17.66
CA ASP A 34 11.55 7.86 -18.41
C ASP A 34 10.83 8.97 -17.63
N PHE A 35 9.95 8.62 -16.68
CA PHE A 35 9.16 9.56 -15.88
C PHE A 35 9.85 9.94 -14.57
N SER A 36 10.52 8.99 -13.93
CA SER A 36 11.38 9.24 -12.78
C SER A 36 12.53 8.23 -12.78
N LYS A 37 13.70 8.67 -12.34
CA LYS A 37 14.88 7.80 -12.25
C LYS A 37 14.94 7.00 -10.95
N SER A 38 14.11 7.35 -9.97
CA SER A 38 14.05 6.66 -8.69
C SER A 38 13.08 5.48 -8.79
N LYS A 39 13.57 4.32 -9.23
CA LYS A 39 12.78 3.07 -9.28
C LYS A 39 12.11 2.78 -7.93
N ARG A 40 12.80 3.10 -6.83
CA ARG A 40 12.29 2.96 -5.46
C ARG A 40 11.07 3.82 -5.20
N GLU A 41 11.12 5.11 -5.52
CA GLU A 41 9.98 6.03 -5.33
C GLU A 41 8.79 5.65 -6.22
N ILE A 42 9.06 5.21 -7.46
CA ILE A 42 8.01 4.74 -8.37
C ILE A 42 7.36 3.48 -7.78
N ALA A 43 8.15 2.47 -7.41
CA ALA A 43 7.62 1.23 -6.82
C ALA A 43 6.82 1.51 -5.55
N PHE A 44 7.31 2.38 -4.67
CA PHE A 44 6.60 2.84 -3.49
C PHE A 44 5.24 3.46 -3.85
N GLY A 45 5.21 4.37 -4.83
CA GLY A 45 3.99 5.00 -5.32
C GLY A 45 2.98 4.00 -5.89
N VAL A 46 3.44 3.00 -6.65
CA VAL A 46 2.57 1.95 -7.20
C VAL A 46 1.97 1.10 -6.09
N ILE A 47 2.75 0.71 -5.08
CA ILE A 47 2.24 -0.05 -3.92
C ILE A 47 1.16 0.75 -3.18
N VAL A 48 1.46 1.98 -2.76
CA VAL A 48 0.51 2.83 -2.02
C VAL A 48 -0.74 3.11 -2.83
N GLY A 49 -0.59 3.40 -4.13
CA GLY A 49 -1.72 3.63 -5.04
C GLY A 49 -2.61 2.41 -5.22
N THR A 50 -2.02 1.22 -5.26
CA THR A 50 -2.77 -0.04 -5.37
C THR A 50 -3.54 -0.33 -4.08
N ILE A 51 -2.89 -0.22 -2.91
CA ILE A 51 -3.55 -0.39 -1.60
C ILE A 51 -4.72 0.60 -1.47
N TYR A 52 -4.53 1.87 -1.85
CA TYR A 52 -5.59 2.87 -1.80
C TYR A 52 -6.76 2.50 -2.72
N SER A 53 -6.47 2.05 -3.95
CA SER A 53 -7.50 1.63 -4.90
C SER A 53 -8.31 0.44 -4.37
N THR A 54 -7.65 -0.55 -3.76
CA THR A 54 -8.31 -1.70 -3.14
C THR A 54 -9.11 -1.30 -1.91
N PHE A 55 -8.61 -0.40 -1.07
CA PHE A 55 -9.37 0.18 0.05
C PHE A 55 -10.70 0.80 -0.43
N LEU A 56 -10.66 1.65 -1.46
CA LEU A 56 -11.87 2.23 -2.05
C LEU A 56 -12.81 1.15 -2.63
N GLN A 57 -12.24 0.16 -3.32
CA GLN A 57 -13.01 -0.94 -3.92
C GLN A 57 -13.71 -1.79 -2.85
N THR A 58 -13.06 -2.05 -1.70
CA THR A 58 -13.66 -2.81 -0.60
C THR A 58 -14.87 -2.10 -0.02
N TYR A 59 -14.79 -0.78 0.22
CA TYR A 59 -15.95 0.00 0.65
C TYR A 59 -17.08 -0.05 -0.37
N SER A 60 -16.73 0.12 -1.66
CA SER A 60 -17.72 0.02 -2.75
C SER A 60 -18.39 -1.35 -2.81
N ASN A 61 -17.64 -2.45 -2.62
CA ASN A 61 -18.18 -3.81 -2.62
C ASN A 61 -19.14 -4.06 -1.44
N GLN A 62 -18.91 -3.38 -0.31
CA GLN A 62 -19.77 -3.42 0.88
C GLN A 62 -20.95 -2.44 0.80
N GLN A 63 -21.10 -1.70 -0.32
CA GLN A 63 -22.08 -0.62 -0.47
C GLN A 63 -21.94 0.48 0.59
N LEU A 64 -20.70 0.73 1.03
CA LEU A 64 -20.35 1.78 1.98
C LEU A 64 -19.69 2.96 1.26
N GLU A 65 -19.94 4.16 1.76
CA GLU A 65 -19.20 5.36 1.36
C GLU A 65 -17.98 5.55 2.27
N VAL A 66 -16.85 5.88 1.67
CA VAL A 66 -15.63 6.25 2.39
C VAL A 66 -15.80 7.62 3.02
N LYS A 67 -15.54 7.75 4.32
CA LYS A 67 -15.61 9.03 5.04
C LYS A 67 -14.22 9.60 5.27
N LEU A 68 -14.17 10.87 5.66
CA LEU A 68 -12.92 11.56 5.96
C LEU A 68 -12.10 10.86 7.05
N ASP A 69 -12.76 10.36 8.11
CA ASP A 69 -12.12 9.58 9.18
C ASP A 69 -11.44 8.32 8.63
N ASP A 70 -12.09 7.60 7.70
CA ASP A 70 -11.53 6.40 7.08
C ASP A 70 -10.29 6.71 6.23
N ILE A 71 -10.32 7.82 5.49
CA ILE A 71 -9.17 8.31 4.70
C ILE A 71 -8.01 8.71 5.62
N GLN A 72 -8.30 9.37 6.74
CA GLN A 72 -7.28 9.75 7.71
C GLN A 72 -6.63 8.52 8.34
N GLU A 73 -7.44 7.53 8.75
CA GLU A 73 -6.93 6.29 9.34
C GLU A 73 -6.18 5.43 8.30
N PHE A 74 -6.56 5.48 7.02
CA PHE A 74 -5.76 4.91 5.93
C PHE A 74 -4.37 5.58 5.82
N HIS A 75 -4.31 6.91 5.86
CA HIS A 75 -3.03 7.62 5.80
C HIS A 75 -2.15 7.32 7.01
N ASP A 76 -2.75 7.24 8.20
CA ASP A 76 -2.05 6.83 9.42
C ASP A 76 -1.52 5.40 9.29
N PHE A 77 -2.34 4.48 8.78
CA PHE A 77 -1.93 3.09 8.51
C PHE A 77 -0.75 3.00 7.53
N ILE A 78 -0.77 3.75 6.42
CA ILE A 78 0.35 3.77 5.47
C ILE A 78 1.61 4.37 6.11
N ARG A 79 1.47 5.48 6.85
CA ARG A 79 2.60 6.12 7.54
C ARG A 79 3.25 5.17 8.53
N ASP A 80 2.45 4.48 9.34
CA ASP A 80 2.95 3.58 10.39
C ASP A 80 3.60 2.31 9.81
N ASN A 81 3.34 2.00 8.53
CA ASN A 81 3.93 0.87 7.81
C ASN A 81 4.97 1.29 6.74
N ILE A 82 5.31 2.58 6.65
CA ILE A 82 6.21 3.10 5.60
C ILE A 82 7.57 2.39 5.62
N ASP A 83 8.12 2.17 6.82
CA ASP A 83 9.41 1.53 7.02
C ASP A 83 9.41 0.08 6.53
N LYS A 84 8.28 -0.64 6.68
CA LYS A 84 8.13 -2.01 6.19
C LYS A 84 8.15 -2.05 4.66
N ILE A 85 7.37 -1.17 4.01
CA ILE A 85 7.31 -1.07 2.55
C ILE A 85 8.70 -0.72 2.01
N THR A 86 9.35 0.30 2.58
CA THR A 86 10.67 0.71 2.12
C THR A 86 11.74 -0.33 2.39
N SER A 87 11.68 -1.06 3.52
CA SER A 87 12.66 -2.12 3.82
C SER A 87 12.53 -3.31 2.88
N ALA A 88 11.30 -3.67 2.49
CA ALA A 88 11.05 -4.70 1.48
C ALA A 88 11.63 -4.28 0.12
N LEU A 89 11.43 -3.03 -0.30
CA LEU A 89 11.98 -2.49 -1.55
C LEU A 89 13.52 -2.36 -1.52
N ASP A 90 14.10 -2.11 -0.34
CA ASP A 90 15.55 -2.02 -0.16
C ASP A 90 16.20 -3.42 -0.08
N GLY A 91 15.43 -4.51 -0.20
CA GLY A 91 15.92 -5.88 -0.19
C GLY A 91 16.42 -6.36 1.17
N LYS A 92 15.98 -5.73 2.27
CA LYS A 92 16.44 -6.03 3.64
C LYS A 92 15.75 -7.22 4.31
N ASN A 93 14.97 -8.02 3.59
CA ASN A 93 14.36 -9.26 4.11
C ASN A 93 15.30 -10.47 3.99
N ASN A 94 16.52 -10.35 4.52
CA ASN A 94 17.41 -11.48 4.78
C ASN A 94 18.13 -11.24 6.10
N LEU A 95 17.55 -11.70 7.21
CA LEU A 95 18.23 -12.18 8.44
C LEU A 95 17.21 -12.90 9.33
#